data_AF-A0A375JA61-F1
#
_entry.id   AF-A0A375JA61-F1
#
_cell.length_a   1.000
_cell.length_b   1.000
_cell.length_c   1.000
_cell.angle_alpha   90.00
_cell.angle_beta   90.00
_cell.angle_gamma   90.00
#
_symmetry.space_group_name_H-M   'P 1'
#
loop_
_entity.id
_entity.type
_entity.pdbx_description
1 polymer ?
#
loop_
_entity_poly.entity_id
_entity_poly.type
_entity_poly.pdbx_seq_one_letter_code
_entity_poly.pdbx_strand_id
1 'polypeptide(L)'
;MARSRRLLAACAAPMGLMCAIGAIDAFAAPPAGTLTVSFPHPDTYTDAAYRSAYGSDRERAQVMNDIRRHFDELAARYLPQGYALDIEVLDVDLAGHFEPWRMRGYDVRIVRDVTWPRMTLRYALRGSDGAVIASGEQRISDQAFNMGVNVYSQSDRLRYEKAMMDRWFDETVRRRIAARESGQG
;
A
#
# COMPACT_ATOMS: atom_id res chain seq x y z
N MET A 1 -14.32 2.72 -84.95
CA MET A 1 -13.83 3.00 -83.59
C MET A 1 -12.93 1.84 -83.16
N ALA A 2 -11.60 2.00 -83.25
CA ALA A 2 -10.64 1.02 -82.75
C ALA A 2 -9.41 1.79 -82.28
N ARG A 3 -9.20 1.85 -80.94
CA ARG A 3 -8.09 2.58 -80.34
C ARG A 3 -7.04 1.61 -79.81
N SER A 4 -5.87 1.72 -80.44
CA SER A 4 -4.50 1.71 -79.89
C SER A 4 -4.07 0.63 -78.90
N ARG A 5 -3.12 -0.17 -79.39
CA ARG A 5 -2.04 -0.83 -78.65
C ARG A 5 -1.23 0.19 -77.82
N ARG A 6 -0.83 -0.17 -76.60
CA ARG A 6 0.26 0.48 -75.85
C ARG A 6 1.33 -0.55 -75.47
N LEU A 7 2.57 -0.12 -75.62
CA LEU A 7 3.83 -0.85 -75.45
C LEU A 7 4.36 -0.72 -74.02
N LEU A 8 5.09 -1.76 -73.59
CA LEU A 8 6.30 -1.81 -72.73
C LEU A 8 6.44 -0.89 -71.50
N ALA A 9 6.76 -1.50 -70.35
CA ALA A 9 8.02 -1.27 -69.63
C ALA A 9 8.20 -2.26 -68.46
N ALA A 10 9.28 -3.03 -68.49
CA ALA A 10 9.87 -3.71 -67.34
C ALA A 10 11.16 -2.95 -66.98
N CYS A 11 11.42 -2.67 -65.70
CA CYS A 11 12.74 -2.89 -65.06
C CYS A 11 12.81 -2.43 -63.59
N ALA A 12 13.37 -3.32 -62.77
CA ALA A 12 14.30 -3.09 -61.66
C ALA A 12 13.88 -2.25 -60.44
N ALA A 13 13.63 -2.96 -59.33
CA ALA A 13 13.74 -2.44 -57.97
C ALA A 13 15.19 -2.44 -57.48
N PRO A 14 15.63 -1.45 -56.69
CA PRO A 14 16.73 -1.61 -55.75
C PRO A 14 16.21 -1.76 -54.31
N MET A 15 16.82 -2.74 -53.66
CA MET A 15 16.67 -3.19 -52.29
C MET A 15 17.55 -2.36 -51.35
N GLY A 16 17.01 -1.97 -50.19
CA GLY A 16 17.79 -1.71 -48.96
C GLY A 16 17.89 -0.24 -48.50
N LEU A 17 17.29 0.09 -47.36
CA LEU A 17 17.96 0.05 -46.05
C LEU A 17 16.98 0.46 -44.94
N MET A 18 16.93 -0.38 -43.93
CA MET A 18 16.05 -0.36 -42.76
C MET A 18 16.58 0.62 -41.71
N CYS A 19 15.69 1.44 -41.14
CA CYS A 19 15.83 1.95 -39.78
C CYS A 19 14.44 2.37 -39.26
N ALA A 20 13.59 1.38 -39.03
CA ALA A 20 12.41 1.59 -38.19
C ALA A 20 12.93 1.70 -36.75
N ILE A 21 13.01 2.94 -36.25
CA ILE A 21 13.20 3.20 -34.82
C ILE A 21 11.95 2.65 -34.14
N GLY A 22 12.07 1.46 -33.56
CA GLY A 22 11.03 0.92 -32.68
C GLY A 22 10.87 1.88 -31.52
N ALA A 23 9.74 2.58 -31.48
CA ALA A 23 9.31 3.25 -30.27
C ALA A 23 9.19 2.17 -29.20
N ILE A 24 10.07 2.22 -28.21
CA ILE A 24 9.90 1.46 -26.98
C ILE A 24 8.72 2.15 -26.31
N ASP A 25 7.50 1.66 -26.54
CA ASP A 25 6.36 2.07 -25.75
C ASP A 25 6.72 1.77 -24.30
N ALA A 26 7.08 2.82 -23.55
CA ALA A 26 7.23 2.73 -22.12
C ALA A 26 5.88 2.23 -21.62
N PHE A 27 5.84 0.97 -21.16
CA PHE A 27 4.67 0.38 -20.56
C PHE A 27 4.37 1.21 -19.32
N ALA A 28 3.53 2.25 -19.48
CA ALA A 28 3.05 3.03 -18.37
C ALA A 28 2.30 2.03 -17.50
N ALA A 29 2.79 1.80 -16.28
CA ALA A 29 2.06 1.00 -15.31
C ALA A 29 0.62 1.55 -15.26
N PRO A 30 -0.40 0.69 -15.43
CA PRO A 30 -1.78 1.15 -15.31
C PRO A 30 -1.93 1.89 -13.98
N PRO A 31 -2.68 2.99 -13.93
CA PRO A 31 -2.79 3.77 -12.70
C PRO A 31 -3.29 2.85 -11.59
N ALA A 32 -2.58 2.85 -10.46
CA ALA A 32 -2.94 2.04 -9.30
C ALA A 32 -4.38 2.34 -8.87
N GLY A 33 -5.02 1.39 -8.20
CA GLY A 33 -6.32 1.62 -7.59
C GLY A 33 -6.27 2.79 -6.60
N THR A 34 -7.45 3.32 -6.26
CA THR A 34 -7.55 4.51 -5.42
C THR A 34 -7.55 4.12 -3.95
N LEU A 35 -6.61 4.67 -3.17
CA LEU A 35 -6.57 4.53 -1.72
C LEU A 35 -6.95 5.85 -1.05
N THR A 36 -7.81 5.79 -0.03
CA THR A 36 -8.09 6.90 0.88
C THR A 36 -7.79 6.45 2.32
N VAL A 37 -6.93 7.19 3.02
CA VAL A 37 -6.62 6.93 4.45
C VAL A 37 -6.93 8.15 5.29
N SER A 38 -7.82 8.00 6.28
CA SER A 38 -8.23 9.05 7.20
C SER A 38 -7.95 8.69 8.67
N PHE A 39 -7.87 9.71 9.51
CA PHE A 39 -7.56 9.63 10.93
C PHE A 39 -8.57 10.53 11.68
N PRO A 40 -9.79 10.04 11.98
CA PRO A 40 -10.89 10.88 12.47
C PRO A 40 -10.69 11.47 13.86
N HIS A 41 -10.14 10.71 14.82
CA HIS A 41 -9.97 11.13 16.22
C HIS A 41 -8.55 10.80 16.74
N PRO A 42 -7.50 11.37 16.13
CA PRO A 42 -6.13 10.98 16.44
C PRO A 42 -5.67 11.33 17.86
N ASP A 43 -6.32 12.30 18.51
CA ASP A 43 -6.13 12.66 19.90
C ASP A 43 -6.54 11.55 20.88
N THR A 44 -7.32 10.58 20.43
CA THR A 44 -7.81 9.45 21.25
C THR A 44 -6.98 8.18 21.11
N TYR A 45 -5.95 8.18 20.26
CA TYR A 45 -5.12 7.00 20.02
C TYR A 45 -4.38 6.57 21.29
N THR A 46 -4.35 5.26 21.51
CA THR A 46 -3.70 4.63 22.67
C THR A 46 -2.23 5.00 22.78
N ASP A 47 -1.48 4.88 21.67
CA ASP A 47 -0.10 5.29 21.54
C ASP A 47 0.22 5.61 20.08
N ALA A 48 0.49 6.88 19.81
CA ALA A 48 0.95 7.36 18.52
C ALA A 48 2.11 8.36 18.71
N ALA A 49 3.06 8.00 19.57
CA ALA A 49 4.19 8.85 19.91
C ALA A 49 5.54 8.15 19.73
N TYR A 50 6.55 8.94 19.40
CA TYR A 50 7.80 8.41 18.89
C TYR A 50 8.98 8.64 19.85
N ARG A 51 8.91 9.64 20.73
CA ARG A 51 10.00 9.99 21.65
C ARG A 51 9.60 10.07 23.13
N SER A 52 8.32 10.15 23.45
CA SER A 52 7.86 10.23 24.84
C SER A 52 6.45 9.66 24.98
N ALA A 53 6.07 9.31 26.22
CA ALA A 53 4.73 8.81 26.54
C ALA A 53 3.61 9.80 26.17
N TYR A 54 3.92 11.10 26.21
CA TYR A 54 3.00 12.19 25.91
C TYR A 54 3.51 12.94 24.68
N GLY A 55 3.51 12.27 23.54
CA GLY A 55 3.99 12.84 22.28
C GLY A 55 3.26 14.12 21.90
N SER A 56 3.98 15.05 21.30
CA SER A 56 3.40 16.28 20.75
C SER A 56 2.48 16.01 19.55
N ASP A 57 1.59 16.96 19.22
CA ASP A 57 0.76 16.87 18.01
C ASP A 57 1.58 16.68 16.73
N ARG A 58 2.77 17.29 16.68
CA ARG A 58 3.71 17.12 15.57
C ARG A 58 4.21 15.68 15.44
N GLU A 59 4.56 15.06 16.57
CA GLU A 59 5.01 13.66 16.57
C GLU A 59 3.89 12.71 16.19
N ARG A 60 2.69 12.97 16.72
CA ARG A 60 1.49 12.21 16.38
C ARG A 60 1.17 12.30 14.89
N ALA A 61 1.25 13.50 14.31
CA ALA A 61 1.12 13.71 12.87
C ALA A 61 2.21 12.96 12.07
N GLN A 62 3.43 12.87 12.60
CA GLN A 62 4.50 12.09 11.95
C GLN A 62 4.16 10.60 11.90
N VAL A 63 3.68 10.01 13.00
CA VAL A 63 3.22 8.61 13.03
C VAL A 63 2.13 8.37 11.99
N MET A 64 1.11 9.24 11.93
CA MET A 64 0.04 9.12 10.93
C MET A 64 0.55 9.20 9.49
N ASN A 65 1.47 10.12 9.22
CA ASN A 65 2.06 10.26 7.88
C ASN A 65 2.86 9.02 7.49
N ASP A 66 3.56 8.40 8.44
CA ASP A 66 4.31 7.17 8.21
C ASP A 66 3.38 5.97 7.98
N ILE A 67 2.26 5.87 8.72
CA ILE A 67 1.20 4.87 8.50
C ILE A 67 0.55 5.05 7.12
N ARG A 68 0.13 6.28 6.78
CA ARG A 68 -0.48 6.59 5.48
C ARG A 68 0.46 6.20 4.34
N ARG A 69 1.72 6.64 4.42
CA ARG A 69 2.74 6.32 3.40
C ARG A 69 2.90 4.81 3.22
N HIS A 70 2.84 4.05 4.30
CA HIS A 70 2.93 2.59 4.21
C HIS A 70 1.73 1.97 3.50
N PHE A 71 0.51 2.42 3.79
CA PHE A 71 -0.67 1.98 3.03
C PHE A 71 -0.60 2.42 1.56
N ASP A 72 -0.12 3.63 1.27
CA ASP A 72 0.10 4.10 -0.11
C ASP A 72 1.06 3.17 -0.86
N GLU A 73 2.17 2.76 -0.23
CA GLU A 73 3.13 1.81 -0.80
C GLU A 73 2.52 0.41 -1.03
N LEU A 74 1.59 -0.03 -0.17
CA LEU A 74 0.86 -1.29 -0.36
C LEU A 74 -0.16 -1.19 -1.50
N ALA A 75 -0.94 -0.12 -1.55
CA ALA A 75 -1.92 0.11 -2.60
C ALA A 75 -1.25 0.26 -3.97
N ALA A 76 -0.16 1.02 -4.06
CA ALA A 76 0.61 1.17 -5.30
C ALA A 76 1.13 -0.17 -5.85
N ARG A 77 1.43 -1.14 -4.97
CA ARG A 77 1.93 -2.46 -5.36
C ARG A 77 0.82 -3.46 -5.67
N TYR A 78 -0.31 -3.38 -4.96
CA TYR A 78 -1.25 -4.51 -4.89
C TYR A 78 -2.71 -4.15 -5.12
N LEU A 79 -3.07 -2.86 -5.24
CA LEU A 79 -4.43 -2.44 -5.52
C LEU A 79 -4.57 -2.19 -7.03
N PRO A 80 -5.30 -3.05 -7.78
CA PRO A 80 -5.41 -2.91 -9.23
C PRO A 80 -6.22 -1.68 -9.62
N GLN A 81 -6.05 -1.24 -10.87
CA GLN A 81 -6.82 -0.15 -11.44
C GLN A 81 -8.34 -0.40 -11.30
N GLY A 82 -9.10 0.65 -11.00
CA GLY A 82 -10.55 0.59 -10.85
C GLY A 82 -11.01 0.12 -9.46
N TYR A 83 -10.17 -0.59 -8.71
CA TYR A 83 -10.46 -0.87 -7.31
C TYR A 83 -10.27 0.38 -6.46
N ALA A 84 -11.06 0.48 -5.39
CA ALA A 84 -10.93 1.54 -4.40
C ALA A 84 -10.92 0.96 -2.98
N LEU A 85 -10.01 1.44 -2.15
CA LEU A 85 -9.91 1.06 -0.74
C LEU A 85 -9.99 2.32 0.12
N ASP A 86 -11.00 2.38 0.99
CA ASP A 86 -11.07 3.38 2.05
C ASP A 86 -10.64 2.74 3.38
N ILE A 87 -9.80 3.45 4.12
CA ILE A 87 -9.34 3.06 5.46
C ILE A 87 -9.50 4.26 6.40
N GLU A 88 -10.20 4.05 7.49
CA GLU A 88 -10.22 4.95 8.63
C GLU A 88 -9.47 4.31 9.78
N VAL A 89 -8.42 4.98 10.27
CA VAL A 89 -7.64 4.52 11.41
C VAL A 89 -8.29 5.05 12.68
N LEU A 90 -8.93 4.16 13.44
CA LEU A 90 -9.72 4.52 14.62
C LEU A 90 -8.90 4.52 15.91
N ASP A 91 -7.87 3.70 15.99
CA ASP A 91 -6.94 3.62 17.14
C ASP A 91 -5.58 3.14 16.66
N VAL A 92 -4.52 3.66 17.27
CA VAL A 92 -3.13 3.24 17.05
C VAL A 92 -2.52 2.97 18.42
N ASP A 93 -1.85 1.83 18.54
CA ASP A 93 -1.06 1.45 19.70
C ASP A 93 0.25 0.83 19.19
N LEU A 94 1.30 1.65 19.20
CA LEU A 94 2.62 1.24 18.71
C LEU A 94 3.22 0.16 19.59
N ALA A 95 4.04 -0.71 18.99
CA ALA A 95 4.81 -1.70 19.69
C ALA A 95 5.78 -1.07 20.69
N GLY A 96 5.88 -1.67 21.86
CA GLY A 96 6.63 -1.12 22.99
C GLY A 96 5.90 0.03 23.68
N HIS A 97 6.39 0.43 24.84
CA HIS A 97 5.87 1.60 25.56
C HIS A 97 7.01 2.40 26.17
N PHE A 98 6.75 3.69 26.43
CA PHE A 98 7.58 4.46 27.33
C PHE A 98 7.26 4.07 28.78
N GLU A 99 8.26 4.09 29.65
CA GLU A 99 8.08 3.80 31.08
C GLU A 99 8.41 5.07 31.92
N PRO A 100 7.48 6.03 32.08
CA PRO A 100 7.75 7.33 32.72
C PRO A 100 8.23 7.26 34.16
N TRP A 101 7.93 6.16 34.86
CA TRP A 101 8.42 5.90 36.22
C TRP A 101 9.93 5.62 36.28
N ARG A 102 10.60 5.40 35.14
CA ARG A 102 12.06 5.31 35.08
C ARG A 102 12.68 6.71 35.04
N MET A 103 13.32 7.10 36.14
CA MET A 103 14.00 8.40 36.26
C MET A 103 15.09 8.63 35.19
N ARG A 104 15.65 7.56 34.62
CA ARG A 104 16.59 7.60 33.49
C ARG A 104 15.99 6.81 32.33
N GLY A 105 15.93 7.41 31.14
CA GLY A 105 15.40 6.78 29.93
C GLY A 105 13.88 6.84 29.80
N TYR A 106 13.25 7.91 30.29
CA TYR A 106 11.80 8.15 30.09
C TYR A 106 11.43 8.34 28.60
N ASP A 107 12.43 8.62 27.77
CA ASP A 107 12.39 8.76 26.31
C ASP A 107 12.77 7.47 25.57
N VAL A 108 13.03 6.39 26.29
CA VAL A 108 13.34 5.08 25.72
C VAL A 108 12.06 4.27 25.60
N ARG A 109 11.71 3.91 24.36
CA ARG A 109 10.63 2.95 24.07
C ARG A 109 11.12 1.54 24.37
N ILE A 110 10.46 0.87 25.31
CA ILE A 110 10.78 -0.49 25.74
C ILE A 110 9.85 -1.46 25.01
N VAL A 111 10.43 -2.33 24.19
CA VAL A 111 9.72 -3.39 23.46
C VAL A 111 9.85 -4.72 24.21
N ARG A 112 8.72 -5.39 24.44
CA ARG A 112 8.60 -6.71 25.09
C ARG A 112 7.56 -7.56 24.36
N ASP A 113 7.56 -8.86 24.61
CA ASP A 113 6.62 -9.77 23.93
C ASP A 113 5.15 -9.43 24.17
N VAL A 114 4.81 -8.75 25.27
CA VAL A 114 3.44 -8.31 25.59
C VAL A 114 3.06 -6.91 25.08
N THR A 115 4.00 -6.19 24.48
CA THR A 115 3.80 -4.84 23.93
C THR A 115 3.75 -4.90 22.41
N TRP A 116 2.92 -5.80 21.88
CA TRP A 116 2.76 -5.99 20.44
C TRP A 116 2.00 -4.83 19.79
N PRO A 117 2.24 -4.55 18.49
CA PRO A 117 1.52 -3.49 17.79
C PRO A 117 0.04 -3.82 17.69
N ARG A 118 -0.82 -2.79 17.80
CA ARG A 118 -2.26 -2.89 17.56
C ARG A 118 -2.76 -1.67 16.80
N MET A 119 -3.76 -1.88 15.96
CA MET A 119 -4.46 -0.80 15.27
C MET A 119 -5.92 -1.20 15.08
N THR A 120 -6.85 -0.26 15.25
CA THR A 120 -8.25 -0.47 14.90
C THR A 120 -8.54 0.25 13.60
N LEU A 121 -9.07 -0.49 12.62
CA LEU A 121 -9.36 0.00 11.29
C LEU A 121 -10.86 -0.14 11.02
N ARG A 122 -11.45 0.85 10.36
CA ARG A 122 -12.70 0.68 9.61
C ARG A 122 -12.39 0.81 8.13
N TYR A 123 -12.86 -0.11 7.31
CA TYR A 123 -12.48 -0.15 5.90
C TYR A 123 -13.64 -0.53 4.98
N ALA A 124 -13.50 -0.12 3.71
CA ALA A 124 -14.36 -0.56 2.62
C ALA A 124 -13.52 -0.74 1.34
N LEU A 125 -13.59 -1.94 0.78
CA LEU A 125 -12.97 -2.31 -0.50
C LEU A 125 -14.06 -2.43 -1.57
N ARG A 126 -13.91 -1.65 -2.64
CA ARG A 126 -14.78 -1.66 -3.81
C ARG A 126 -14.06 -2.23 -5.03
N GLY A 127 -14.77 -3.04 -5.80
CA GLY A 127 -14.33 -3.55 -7.10
C GLY A 127 -14.36 -2.48 -8.19
N SER A 128 -13.85 -2.85 -9.37
CA SER A 128 -13.85 -2.00 -10.58
C SER A 128 -15.25 -1.66 -11.10
N ASP A 129 -16.25 -2.44 -10.72
CA ASP A 129 -17.68 -2.20 -10.99
C ASP A 129 -18.36 -1.30 -9.94
N GLY A 130 -17.60 -0.83 -8.94
CA GLY A 130 -18.09 -0.02 -7.83
C GLY A 130 -18.76 -0.82 -6.71
N ALA A 131 -18.91 -2.14 -6.84
CA ALA A 131 -19.52 -2.97 -5.81
C ALA A 131 -18.59 -3.11 -4.59
N VAL A 132 -19.15 -3.00 -3.37
CA VAL A 132 -18.40 -3.30 -2.14
C VAL A 132 -18.17 -4.81 -2.06
N ILE A 133 -16.91 -5.23 -2.11
CA ILE A 133 -16.52 -6.65 -2.06
C ILE A 133 -16.01 -7.08 -0.67
N ALA A 134 -15.63 -6.13 0.18
CA ALA A 134 -15.36 -6.34 1.59
C ALA A 134 -15.49 -5.02 2.37
N SER A 135 -15.99 -5.08 3.59
CA SER A 135 -15.99 -3.94 4.51
C SER A 135 -16.11 -4.42 5.95
N GLY A 136 -15.77 -3.55 6.89
CA GLY A 136 -15.97 -3.81 8.31
C GLY A 136 -15.07 -2.96 9.20
N GLU A 137 -15.23 -3.18 10.50
CA GLU A 137 -14.31 -2.69 11.52
C GLU A 137 -13.50 -3.87 12.05
N GLN A 138 -12.19 -3.72 12.17
CA GLN A 138 -11.27 -4.78 12.56
C GLN A 138 -10.15 -4.22 13.43
N ARG A 139 -9.90 -4.88 14.56
CA ARG A 139 -8.66 -4.69 15.33
C ARG A 139 -7.60 -5.64 14.79
N ILE A 140 -6.53 -5.09 14.26
CA ILE A 140 -5.36 -5.83 13.78
C ILE A 140 -4.27 -5.80 14.86
N SER A 141 -3.56 -6.92 14.99
CA SER A 141 -2.48 -7.07 15.97
C SER A 141 -1.47 -8.12 15.50
N ASP A 142 -0.25 -8.06 16.02
CA ASP A 142 0.77 -9.09 15.80
C ASP A 142 1.40 -9.56 17.11
N GLN A 143 0.77 -10.51 17.80
CA GLN A 143 1.30 -11.02 19.08
C GLN A 143 2.65 -11.74 18.94
N ALA A 144 2.96 -12.26 17.75
CA ALA A 144 4.23 -12.94 17.47
C ALA A 144 5.28 -12.00 16.83
N PHE A 145 5.09 -10.67 16.92
CA PHE A 145 5.92 -9.67 16.24
C PHE A 145 7.43 -9.76 16.53
N ASN A 146 7.80 -10.34 17.68
CA ASN A 146 9.18 -10.51 18.12
C ASN A 146 9.77 -11.90 17.83
N MET A 147 8.96 -12.86 17.36
CA MET A 147 9.34 -14.27 17.16
C MET A 147 9.65 -14.62 15.69
N GLY A 148 9.38 -13.70 14.75
CA GLY A 148 9.49 -13.92 13.31
C GLY A 148 10.56 -13.06 12.62
N VAL A 149 10.79 -13.34 11.34
CA VAL A 149 11.63 -12.50 10.49
C VAL A 149 10.84 -11.24 10.15
N ASN A 150 11.35 -10.09 10.59
CA ASN A 150 10.83 -8.79 10.18
C ASN A 150 11.72 -8.22 9.06
N VAL A 151 11.14 -8.05 7.88
CA VAL A 151 11.83 -7.58 6.66
C VAL A 151 12.23 -6.10 6.72
N TYR A 152 11.65 -5.33 7.65
CA TYR A 152 12.00 -3.92 7.85
C TYR A 152 13.24 -3.79 8.73
N SER A 153 14.06 -2.79 8.38
CA SER A 153 15.27 -2.41 9.11
C SER A 153 14.99 -2.21 10.61
N GLN A 154 15.97 -2.52 11.45
CA GLN A 154 15.92 -2.22 12.88
C GLN A 154 15.80 -0.71 13.16
N SER A 155 16.23 0.14 12.23
CA SER A 155 16.11 1.60 12.32
C SER A 155 14.73 2.13 11.88
N ASP A 156 13.88 1.30 11.29
CA ASP A 156 12.51 1.70 10.93
C ASP A 156 11.65 1.71 12.19
N ARG A 157 11.13 2.89 12.52
CA ARG A 157 10.37 3.14 13.75
C ARG A 157 9.01 2.46 13.75
N LEU A 158 8.47 2.12 12.58
CA LEU A 158 7.22 1.39 12.42
C LEU A 158 7.41 -0.06 11.97
N ARG A 159 8.60 -0.64 12.13
CA ARG A 159 8.91 -1.97 11.56
C ARG A 159 7.89 -3.04 11.95
N TYR A 160 7.34 -2.99 13.17
CA TYR A 160 6.39 -3.99 13.66
C TYR A 160 4.99 -3.71 13.14
N GLU A 161 4.58 -2.44 13.13
CA GLU A 161 3.29 -2.00 12.62
C GLU A 161 3.20 -2.25 11.11
N LYS A 162 4.28 -2.03 10.36
CA LYS A 162 4.34 -2.31 8.93
C LYS A 162 4.18 -3.78 8.63
N ALA A 163 4.86 -4.67 9.35
CA ALA A 163 4.68 -6.11 9.18
C ALA A 163 3.24 -6.55 9.50
N MET A 164 2.61 -5.95 10.52
CA MET A 164 1.21 -6.17 10.85
C MET A 164 0.26 -5.64 9.75
N MET A 165 0.50 -4.44 9.22
CA MET A 165 -0.28 -3.83 8.15
C MET A 165 -0.15 -4.62 6.84
N ASP A 166 1.05 -5.10 6.49
CA ASP A 166 1.30 -5.98 5.35
C ASP A 166 0.46 -7.25 5.42
N ARG A 167 0.47 -7.89 6.59
CA ARG A 167 -0.34 -9.09 6.83
C ARG A 167 -1.82 -8.79 6.64
N TRP A 168 -2.34 -7.78 7.34
CA TRP A 168 -3.75 -7.43 7.20
C TRP A 168 -4.14 -7.11 5.74
N PHE A 169 -3.28 -6.38 5.01
CA PHE A 169 -3.55 -6.01 3.62
C PHE A 169 -3.56 -7.24 2.71
N ASP A 170 -2.60 -8.15 2.87
CA ASP A 170 -2.60 -9.42 2.13
C ASP A 170 -3.88 -10.22 2.42
N GLU A 171 -4.18 -10.36 3.70
CA GLU A 171 -5.23 -11.24 4.19
C GLU A 171 -6.64 -10.77 3.85
N THR A 172 -6.86 -9.46 3.89
CA THR A 172 -8.18 -8.83 3.77
C THR A 172 -8.40 -8.22 2.39
N VAL A 173 -7.37 -7.59 1.82
CA VAL A 173 -7.51 -6.87 0.54
C VAL A 173 -7.15 -7.79 -0.61
N ARG A 174 -5.91 -8.28 -0.66
CA ARG A 174 -5.41 -9.06 -1.81
C ARG A 174 -6.18 -10.37 -2.01
N ARG A 175 -6.47 -11.10 -0.94
CA ARG A 175 -7.27 -12.33 -1.03
C ARG A 175 -8.69 -12.09 -1.56
N ARG A 176 -9.32 -10.97 -1.21
CA ARG A 176 -10.69 -10.62 -1.68
C ARG A 176 -10.70 -10.20 -3.14
N ILE A 177 -9.68 -9.47 -3.58
CA ILE A 177 -9.47 -9.13 -5.00
C ILE A 177 -9.29 -10.41 -5.83
N ALA A 178 -8.37 -11.29 -5.42
CA ALA A 178 -8.13 -12.55 -6.13
C ALA A 178 -9.40 -13.43 -6.20
N ALA A 179 -10.15 -13.53 -5.11
CA ALA A 179 -11.43 -14.26 -5.11
C ALA A 179 -12.45 -13.63 -6.07
N ARG A 180 -12.56 -12.29 -6.10
CA ARG A 180 -13.47 -11.57 -7.01
C ARG A 180 -13.11 -11.80 -8.48
N GLU A 181 -11.82 -11.77 -8.82
CA GLU A 181 -11.34 -12.00 -10.18
C GLU A 181 -11.54 -13.46 -10.62
N SER A 182 -11.32 -14.42 -9.72
CA SER A 182 -11.52 -15.85 -10.03
C SER A 182 -12.99 -16.24 -10.28
N GLY A 183 -13.94 -15.51 -9.70
CA GLY A 183 -15.37 -15.75 -9.89
C GLY A 183 -15.99 -15.00 -11.07
N GLN A 184 -15.20 -14.23 -11.81
CA GLN A 184 -15.63 -13.49 -13.02
C GLN A 184 -15.18 -14.16 -14.34
N GLY A 185 -14.51 -15.31 -14.27
CA GLY A 185 -14.20 -16.17 -15.43
C GLY A 185 -15.21 -17.30 -15.58
#